data_AF-A0A7K8YBY1-F1
#
_entry.id   AF-A0A7K8YBY1-F1
#
_cell.length_a   1.000
_cell.length_b   1.000
_cell.length_c   1.000
_cell.angle_alpha   90.00
_cell.angle_beta   90.00
_cell.angle_gamma   90.00
#
_symmetry.space_group_name_H-M   'P 1'
#
loop_
_entity.id
_entity.type
_entity.pdbx_description
1 polymer ?
#
loop_
_entity_poly.entity_id
_entity_poly.type
_entity_poly.pdbx_seq_one_letter_code
_entity_poly.pdbx_strand_id
1 'polypeptide(L)' 'ITFLGVAITNSYITPPQIEIRRHIKTLHVAQQLIGSLQWLRNIVLIPPGIMAPLYDLLKGKHPWEH' A
#
# COMPACT_ATOMS: atom_id res chain seq x y z
N ILE A 1 -5.83 18.75 11.69
CA ILE A 1 -4.42 18.55 11.30
C ILE A 1 -4.34 17.43 10.25
N THR A 2 -3.31 17.41 9.40
CA THR A 2 -3.10 16.29 8.45
C THR A 2 -1.81 15.56 8.81
N PHE A 3 -1.89 14.24 9.01
CA PHE A 3 -0.73 13.40 9.33
C PHE A 3 -0.80 12.11 8.50
N LEU A 4 0.27 11.75 7.79
CA LEU A 4 0.31 10.58 6.89
C LEU A 4 -0.84 10.52 5.86
N GLY A 5 -1.25 11.69 5.35
CA GLY A 5 -2.37 11.82 4.40
C GLY A 5 -3.76 11.72 5.04
N VAL A 6 -3.83 11.53 6.37
CA VAL A 6 -5.07 11.42 7.13
C VAL A 6 -5.50 12.78 7.65
N ALA A 7 -6.75 13.17 7.40
CA ALA A 7 -7.32 14.36 8.00
C ALA A 7 -7.86 14.01 9.39
N ILE A 8 -7.25 14.60 10.41
CA ILE A 8 -7.61 14.40 11.82
C ILE A 8 -8.34 15.64 12.31
N THR A 9 -9.57 15.44 12.75
CA THR A 9 -10.43 16.43 13.42
C THR A 9 -10.64 16.02 14.89
N ASN A 10 -11.28 16.87 15.69
CA ASN A 10 -11.56 16.53 17.09
C ASN A 10 -12.49 15.32 17.27
N SER A 11 -13.26 14.97 16.23
CA SER A 11 -14.30 13.93 16.31
C SER A 11 -14.07 12.77 15.36
N TYR A 12 -13.28 12.94 14.30
CA TYR A 12 -13.10 11.92 13.27
C TYR A 12 -11.68 11.89 12.69
N ILE A 13 -11.29 10.69 12.29
CA ILE A 13 -10.08 10.40 11.52
C ILE A 13 -10.55 10.00 10.12
N THR A 14 -10.29 10.87 9.13
CA THR A 14 -10.69 10.63 7.75
C THR A 14 -9.49 10.10 6.95
N PRO A 15 -9.59 8.87 6.42
CA PRO A 15 -8.53 8.29 5.61
C PRO A 15 -8.35 9.08 4.29
N PRO A 16 -7.12 9.18 3.73
CA PRO A 16 -6.92 9.57 2.35
C PRO A 16 -7.74 8.65 1.43
N GLN A 17 -8.14 9.19 0.28
CA GLN A 17 -8.84 8.41 -0.72
C GLN A 17 -7.95 7.26 -1.20
N ILE A 18 -8.40 6.02 -0.96
CA ILE A 18 -7.72 4.80 -1.42
C ILE A 18 -8.43 4.28 -2.65
N GLU A 19 -7.68 4.03 -3.72
CA GLU A 19 -8.21 3.38 -4.92
C GLU A 19 -7.63 1.96 -5.04
N ILE A 20 -8.48 0.94 -4.85
CA ILE A 20 -8.07 -0.45 -5.04
C ILE A 20 -8.23 -0.82 -6.51
N ARG A 21 -7.13 -0.73 -7.26
CA ARG A 21 -7.09 -1.09 -8.68
C ARG A 21 -7.00 -2.61 -8.84
N ARG A 22 -8.08 -3.23 -9.32
CA ARG A 22 -8.18 -4.69 -9.51
C ARG A 22 -7.55 -5.18 -10.82
N HIS A 23 -7.34 -4.28 -11.79
CA HIS A 23 -6.75 -4.60 -13.09
C HIS A 23 -5.27 -4.23 -13.12
N ILE A 24 -4.41 -5.19 -12.81
CA ILE A 24 -2.96 -5.00 -12.74
C ILE A 24 -2.36 -5.40 -14.10
N LYS A 25 -2.02 -4.42 -14.92
CA LYS A 25 -1.39 -4.64 -16.24
C LYS A 25 0.09 -4.25 -16.30
N THR A 26 0.56 -3.46 -15.33
CA THR A 26 1.93 -2.95 -15.30
C THR A 26 2.47 -3.02 -13.88
N LEU A 27 3.81 -3.08 -13.76
CA LEU A 27 4.50 -2.99 -12.47
C LEU A 27 4.10 -1.72 -11.70
N HIS A 28 3.96 -0.59 -12.41
CA HIS A 28 3.53 0.66 -11.79
C HIS A 28 2.17 0.54 -11.10
N VAL A 29 1.19 -0.10 -11.75
CA VAL A 29 -0.13 -0.33 -11.15
C VAL A 29 -0.05 -1.28 -9.96
N ALA A 30 0.81 -2.30 -10.02
CA ALA A 30 1.07 -3.18 -8.88
C ALA A 30 1.66 -2.41 -7.69
N GLN A 31 2.63 -1.52 -7.93
CA GLN A 31 3.24 -0.66 -6.91
C GLN A 31 2.21 0.27 -6.25
N GLN A 32 1.33 0.90 -7.04
CA GLN A 32 0.24 1.74 -6.52
C GLN A 32 -0.73 0.95 -5.63
N LEU A 33 -1.11 -0.27 -6.05
CA LEU A 33 -1.98 -1.14 -5.26
C LEU A 33 -1.32 -1.54 -3.94
N ILE A 34 -0.04 -1.93 -3.97
CA ILE A 34 0.69 -2.35 -2.77
C ILE A 34 0.88 -1.18 -1.80
N GLY A 35 1.16 0.02 -2.31
CA GLY A 35 1.20 1.23 -1.49
C GLY A 35 -0.13 1.53 -0.79
N SER A 36 -1.24 1.38 -1.52
CA SER A 36 -2.60 1.54 -0.98
C SER A 36 -2.91 0.52 0.13
N LEU A 37 -2.53 -0.74 -0.07
CA LEU A 37 -2.71 -1.81 0.92
C LEU A 37 -1.82 -1.62 2.16
N GLN A 38 -0.57 -1.18 1.97
CA GLN A 38 0.33 -0.89 3.07
C GLN A 38 -0.20 0.24 3.96
N TRP A 39 -0.80 1.26 3.35
CA TRP A 39 -1.45 2.32 4.10
C TRP A 39 -2.67 1.79 4.88
N LEU A 40 -3.55 1.01 4.20
CA LEU A 40 -4.78 0.45 4.80
C LEU A 40 -4.49 -0.54 5.93
N ARG A 41 -3.39 -1.28 5.84
CA ARG A 41 -2.99 -2.30 6.81
C ARG A 41 -3.00 -1.79 8.26
N ASN A 42 -2.61 -0.54 8.49
CA ASN A 42 -2.60 0.04 9.84
C ASN A 42 -4.00 0.29 10.41
N ILE A 43 -5.02 0.36 9.56
CA ILE A 43 -6.42 0.62 9.96
C ILE A 43 -7.18 -0.68 10.15
N VAL A 44 -7.01 -1.65 9.25
CA VAL A 44 -7.74 -2.92 9.27
C VAL A 44 -6.92 -4.07 9.87
N LEU A 45 -5.82 -3.74 10.54
CA LEU A 45 -4.95 -4.66 11.30
C LEU A 45 -4.45 -5.88 10.50
N ILE A 46 -4.02 -5.66 9.25
CA ILE A 46 -3.45 -6.73 8.43
C ILE A 46 -2.10 -7.15 9.01
N PRO A 47 -1.85 -8.45 9.29
CA PRO A 47 -0.56 -8.90 9.77
C PRO A 47 0.56 -8.67 8.72
N PRO A 48 1.78 -8.30 9.14
CA PRO A 48 2.90 -8.09 8.22
C PRO A 48 3.19 -9.29 7.32
N GLY A 49 3.04 -10.51 7.85
CA GLY A 49 3.29 -11.74 7.09
C GLY A 49 2.38 -11.90 5.87
N ILE A 50 1.18 -11.32 5.89
CA ILE A 50 0.25 -11.37 4.74
C ILE A 50 0.71 -10.45 3.61
N MET A 51 1.41 -9.36 3.94
CA MET A 51 1.94 -8.43 2.94
C MET A 51 3.27 -8.89 2.33
N ALA A 52 4.00 -9.81 2.98
CA ALA A 52 5.33 -10.24 2.54
C ALA A 52 5.38 -10.73 1.07
N PRO A 53 4.44 -11.58 0.59
CA PRO A 53 4.43 -12.01 -0.80
C PRO A 53 4.23 -10.84 -1.78
N LEU A 54 3.49 -9.80 -1.39
CA LEU A 54 3.28 -8.63 -2.23
C LEU A 54 4.57 -7.82 -2.40
N TYR A 55 5.36 -7.69 -1.35
CA TYR A 55 6.67 -7.04 -1.43
C TYR A 55 7.65 -7.82 -2.28
N ASP A 56 7.61 -9.16 -2.20
CA ASP A 56 8.43 -10.04 -3.03
C ASP A 56 8.12 -9.88 -4.52
N LEU A 57 6.85 -9.67 -4.89
CA LEU A 57 6.45 -9.38 -6.28
C LEU A 57 7.04 -8.08 -6.83
N LEU A 58 7.41 -7.13 -5.96
CA LEU A 58 8.03 -5.86 -6.35
C LEU A 58 9.56 -5.91 -6.34
N LYS A 59 10.16 -6.99 -5.84
CA LYS A 59 11.61 -7.15 -5.92
C LYS A 59 12.00 -7.24 -7.40
N GLY A 60 12.67 -6.21 -7.88
CA GLY A 60 13.32 -6.25 -9.18
C GLY A 60 14.42 -7.30 -9.17
N LYS A 61 14.85 -7.73 -10.36
CA LYS A 61 16.09 -8.48 -10.48
C LYS A 61 17.24 -7.63 -9.96
N HIS A 62 18.13 -8.22 -9.17
CA HIS A 62 19.34 -7.52 -8.81
C HIS A 62 20.22 -7.31 -10.05
N PRO A 63 20.97 -6.19 -10.16
CA PRO A 63 21.85 -5.91 -11.30
C PRO A 63 22.88 -7.01 -11.60
N TRP A 64 23.14 -7.89 -10.63
CA TRP A 64 24.10 -8.99 -10.68
C TRP A 64 23.44 -10.38 -10.83
N GLU A 65 22.12 -10.45 -10.90
CA GLU A 65 21.39 -11.67 -11.20
C GLU A 65 21.17 -11.73 -12.72
N HIS A 66 22.14 -12.35 -13.41
CA HIS A 66 22.07 -12.65 -14.85
C HIS A 66 20.96 -13.66 -15.15
#